data_AF-A0A3C1I2B9-F1
#
_entry.id   AF-A0A3C1I2B9-F1
#
_cell.length_a   1.000
_cell.length_b   1.000
_cell.length_c   1.000
_cell.angle_alpha   90.00
_cell.angle_beta   90.00
_cell.angle_gamma   90.00
#
_symmetry.space_group_name_H-M   'P 1'
#
loop_
_entity.id
_entity.type
_entity.pdbx_description
1 polymer ?
#
loop_
_entity_poly.entity_id
_entity_poly.type
_entity_poly.pdbx_seq_one_letter_code
_entity_poly.pdbx_strand_id
1 'polypeptide(L)'
;MEMGVNKKEVNQVRWHSLLGYAALIWSVIYGIMNFYWLQGGAGYPFIQETGTGIFSALITYLPSQVGSSVICLICILGVFFSLAMHFQWGRVLPSWLIILFSWSIAIFLLLFIPDFRLIAAIAYAFLFKFAFTWQMVNQVICIIGALLWIFTVISYQRKVRNACLGCGRKENGNVFVLVRWGKWITITAVVAPLPYAITRFAWALGIPLGVDDKFLEESVRINPSATLTEWVFGGLCIVGGLLTLGLIQKWGEFIPKWVPLLGGKKVPILFAVIPASIVAIVLTSAGFIFTVGFLAVSLQMVHAEGIVISEIGGTIGPMLTWLPWGLALGLAAISYYYRRRSRCRYCKQDEYI
;
A
#
# COMPACT_ATOMS: atom_id res chain seq x y z
N MET A 1 -9.29 -48.78 8.26
CA MET A 1 -8.85 -47.53 8.93
C MET A 1 -8.87 -46.41 7.90
N GLU A 2 -10.05 -45.86 7.62
CA GLU A 2 -10.17 -44.64 6.83
C GLU A 2 -9.85 -43.47 7.76
N MET A 3 -8.72 -42.81 7.50
CA MET A 3 -8.37 -41.57 8.18
C MET A 3 -9.44 -40.53 7.85
N GLY A 4 -10.33 -40.25 8.79
CA GLY A 4 -11.33 -39.20 8.66
C GLY A 4 -10.66 -37.84 8.49
N VAL A 5 -10.51 -37.41 7.23
CA VAL A 5 -9.98 -36.09 6.89
C VAL A 5 -10.89 -35.05 7.54
N ASN A 6 -10.34 -34.29 8.48
CA ASN A 6 -11.09 -33.33 9.27
C ASN A 6 -11.71 -32.29 8.33
N LYS A 7 -13.05 -32.12 8.32
CA LYS A 7 -13.77 -31.11 7.50
C LYS A 7 -13.13 -29.71 7.54
N LYS A 8 -12.46 -29.36 8.64
CA LYS A 8 -11.75 -28.09 8.82
C LYS A 8 -10.45 -28.00 8.01
N GLU A 9 -9.71 -29.10 7.86
CA GLU A 9 -8.51 -29.16 7.00
C GLU A 9 -8.90 -29.05 5.52
N VAL A 10 -9.97 -29.71 5.10
CA VAL A 10 -10.49 -29.63 3.72
C VAL A 10 -10.87 -28.19 3.34
N ASN A 11 -11.61 -27.49 4.21
CA ASN A 11 -11.98 -26.09 3.97
C ASN A 11 -10.77 -25.15 3.97
N GLN A 12 -9.73 -25.46 4.74
CA GLN A 12 -8.49 -24.70 4.74
C GLN A 12 -7.75 -24.87 3.42
N VAL A 13 -7.55 -26.10 2.95
CA VAL A 13 -6.90 -26.35 1.65
C VAL A 13 -7.66 -25.65 0.51
N ARG A 14 -9.00 -25.63 0.58
CA ARG A 14 -9.86 -24.98 -0.42
C ARG A 14 -9.72 -23.45 -0.45
N TRP A 15 -9.66 -22.77 0.70
CA TRP A 15 -9.44 -21.31 0.74
C TRP A 15 -8.07 -20.90 0.21
N HIS A 16 -7.03 -21.68 0.51
CA HIS A 16 -5.66 -21.38 0.07
C HIS A 16 -5.45 -21.69 -1.41
N SER A 17 -6.14 -22.69 -1.95
CA SER A 17 -6.14 -22.95 -3.40
C SER A 17 -6.92 -21.87 -4.16
N LEU A 18 -8.01 -21.32 -3.60
CA LEU A 18 -8.76 -20.21 -4.19
C LEU A 18 -7.91 -18.94 -4.40
N LEU A 19 -6.95 -18.64 -3.53
CA LEU A 19 -6.08 -17.46 -3.67
C LEU A 19 -5.20 -17.54 -4.93
N GLY A 20 -4.62 -18.72 -5.20
CA GLY A 20 -3.85 -18.94 -6.42
C GLY A 20 -4.71 -18.81 -7.68
N TYR A 21 -5.92 -19.35 -7.67
CA TYR A 21 -6.87 -19.14 -8.77
C TYR A 21 -7.29 -17.68 -8.94
N ALA A 22 -7.41 -16.90 -7.86
CA ALA A 22 -7.72 -15.49 -7.96
C ALA A 22 -6.59 -14.68 -8.62
N ALA A 23 -5.32 -14.96 -8.27
CA ALA A 23 -4.17 -14.35 -8.93
C ALA A 23 -4.06 -14.76 -10.42
N LEU A 24 -4.38 -16.02 -10.73
CA LEU A 24 -4.49 -16.53 -12.11
C LEU A 24 -5.54 -15.73 -12.90
N ILE A 25 -6.77 -15.66 -12.39
CA ILE A 25 -7.90 -14.98 -13.05
C ILE A 25 -7.57 -13.50 -13.26
N TRP A 26 -7.03 -12.83 -12.24
CA TRP A 26 -6.61 -11.44 -12.36
C TRP A 26 -5.56 -11.26 -13.46
N SER A 27 -4.55 -12.14 -13.51
CA SER A 27 -3.50 -12.07 -14.54
C SER A 27 -4.04 -12.30 -15.94
N VAL A 28 -5.01 -13.20 -16.12
CA VAL A 28 -5.71 -13.41 -17.40
C VAL A 28 -6.49 -12.17 -17.81
N ILE A 29 -7.36 -11.65 -16.93
CA ILE A 29 -8.22 -10.50 -17.24
C ILE A 29 -7.37 -9.28 -17.56
N TYR A 30 -6.39 -8.97 -16.70
CA TYR A 30 -5.55 -7.80 -16.88
C TYR A 30 -4.62 -7.94 -18.10
N GLY A 31 -4.17 -9.16 -18.39
CA GLY A 31 -3.42 -9.47 -19.62
C GLY A 31 -4.26 -9.24 -20.88
N ILE A 32 -5.53 -9.64 -20.90
CA ILE A 32 -6.45 -9.39 -22.02
C ILE A 32 -6.68 -7.88 -22.21
N MET A 33 -6.86 -7.12 -21.12
CA MET A 33 -7.01 -5.66 -21.18
C MET A 33 -5.76 -4.99 -21.77
N ASN A 34 -4.56 -5.40 -21.34
CA ASN A 34 -3.32 -4.86 -21.89
C ASN A 34 -3.08 -5.31 -23.34
N PHE A 35 -3.53 -6.51 -23.72
CA PHE A 35 -3.47 -6.95 -25.11
C PHE A 35 -4.38 -6.07 -26.00
N TYR A 36 -5.56 -5.69 -25.52
CA TYR A 36 -6.42 -4.74 -26.21
C TYR A 36 -5.73 -3.37 -26.41
N TRP A 37 -5.06 -2.83 -25.39
CA TRP A 37 -4.32 -1.57 -25.51
C TRP A 37 -3.07 -1.69 -26.38
N LEU A 38 -2.41 -2.85 -26.39
CA LEU A 38 -1.29 -3.13 -27.28
C LEU A 38 -1.69 -2.99 -28.75
N GLN A 39 -2.92 -3.38 -29.09
CA GLN A 39 -3.49 -3.26 -30.44
C GLN A 39 -4.01 -1.84 -30.76
N GLY A 40 -3.76 -0.85 -29.90
CA GLY A 40 -4.23 0.53 -30.09
C GLY A 40 -5.66 0.78 -29.61
N GLY A 41 -6.18 -0.07 -28.73
CA GLY A 41 -7.49 0.12 -28.09
C GLY A 41 -7.57 1.44 -27.30
N ALA A 42 -8.77 2.03 -27.25
CA ALA A 42 -9.01 3.28 -26.54
C ALA A 42 -8.94 3.11 -25.00
N GLY A 43 -8.75 4.22 -24.28
CA GLY A 43 -8.82 4.22 -22.81
C GLY A 43 -7.60 3.62 -22.10
N TYR A 44 -6.42 3.72 -22.71
CA TYR A 44 -5.16 3.36 -22.05
C TYR A 44 -5.00 4.17 -20.75
N PRO A 45 -4.83 3.53 -19.58
CA PRO A 45 -4.95 4.23 -18.29
C PRO A 45 -3.65 4.90 -17.84
N PHE A 46 -2.51 4.56 -18.44
CA PHE A 46 -1.19 5.08 -18.03
C PHE A 46 -0.84 6.34 -18.82
N ILE A 47 -1.63 7.39 -18.63
CA ILE A 47 -1.44 8.67 -19.30
C ILE A 47 -0.76 9.64 -18.34
N GLN A 48 0.34 10.25 -18.79
CA GLN A 48 0.99 11.33 -18.06
C GLN A 48 0.13 12.60 -18.13
N GLU A 49 -0.12 13.23 -16.99
CA GLU A 49 -0.75 14.55 -16.97
C GLU A 49 0.29 15.63 -17.28
N THR A 50 -0.10 16.60 -18.10
CA THR A 50 0.70 17.79 -18.37
C THR A 50 0.88 18.57 -17.08
N GLY A 51 2.10 18.58 -16.52
CA GLY A 51 2.47 19.34 -15.32
C GLY A 51 2.91 18.51 -14.11
N THR A 52 2.63 17.21 -14.04
CA THR A 52 3.11 16.35 -12.94
C THR A 52 4.55 15.87 -13.14
N GLY A 53 5.09 16.03 -14.36
CA GLY A 53 6.52 15.88 -14.66
C GLY A 53 7.11 14.58 -14.12
N ILE A 54 8.21 14.69 -13.37
CA ILE A 54 9.04 13.62 -12.76
C ILE A 54 8.32 12.89 -11.60
N PHE A 55 7.20 13.42 -11.11
CA PHE A 55 6.43 12.88 -9.98
C PHE A 55 5.21 12.07 -10.42
N SER A 56 5.26 11.49 -11.61
CA SER A 56 4.25 10.57 -12.13
C SER A 56 4.72 9.12 -12.00
N ALA A 57 3.78 8.17 -11.98
CA ALA A 57 4.12 6.74 -11.94
C ALA A 57 5.03 6.35 -13.11
N LEU A 58 6.10 5.58 -12.86
CA LEU A 58 7.16 5.33 -13.87
C LEU A 58 6.65 4.69 -15.17
N ILE A 59 5.57 3.91 -15.09
CA ILE A 59 4.92 3.30 -16.25
C ILE A 59 4.33 4.33 -17.23
N THR A 60 3.99 5.55 -16.77
CA THR A 60 3.39 6.58 -17.63
C THR A 60 4.38 7.21 -18.60
N TYR A 61 5.70 7.02 -18.42
CA TYR A 61 6.71 7.47 -19.38
C TYR A 61 6.87 6.54 -20.57
N LEU A 62 6.35 5.31 -20.47
CA LEU A 62 6.45 4.36 -21.58
C LEU A 62 5.37 4.65 -22.62
N PRO A 63 5.72 4.59 -23.92
CA PRO A 63 4.72 4.56 -24.98
C PRO A 63 3.70 3.46 -24.72
N SER A 64 2.45 3.69 -25.10
CA SER A 64 1.34 2.78 -24.79
C SER A 64 1.58 1.35 -25.29
N GLN A 65 2.23 1.18 -26.45
CA GLN A 65 2.60 -0.13 -26.98
C GLN A 65 3.66 -0.83 -26.13
N VAL A 66 4.67 -0.09 -25.66
CA VAL A 66 5.75 -0.67 -24.84
C VAL A 66 5.24 -1.02 -23.45
N GLY A 67 4.51 -0.11 -22.79
CA GLY A 67 3.93 -0.35 -21.47
C GLY A 67 2.97 -1.55 -21.49
N SER A 68 2.08 -1.61 -22.48
CA SER A 68 1.16 -2.73 -22.65
C SER A 68 1.88 -4.06 -22.94
N SER A 69 2.95 -4.04 -23.74
CA SER A 69 3.75 -5.25 -24.03
C SER A 69 4.40 -5.82 -22.77
N VAL A 70 4.99 -4.95 -21.94
CA VAL A 70 5.64 -5.35 -20.69
C VAL A 70 4.63 -5.95 -19.72
N ILE A 71 3.48 -5.29 -19.54
CA ILE A 71 2.43 -5.79 -18.64
C ILE A 71 1.83 -7.10 -19.16
N CYS A 72 1.60 -7.23 -20.47
CA CYS A 72 1.20 -8.49 -21.09
C CYS A 72 2.18 -9.63 -20.78
N LEU A 73 3.49 -9.40 -20.95
CA LEU A 73 4.51 -10.39 -20.64
C LEU A 73 4.48 -10.78 -19.15
N ILE A 74 4.36 -9.80 -18.25
CA ILE A 74 4.23 -10.04 -16.81
C ILE A 74 2.97 -10.86 -16.50
N CYS A 75 1.84 -10.57 -17.14
CA CYS A 75 0.60 -11.32 -16.98
C CYS A 75 0.71 -12.75 -17.51
N ILE A 76 1.36 -12.97 -18.66
CA ILE A 76 1.62 -14.31 -19.21
C ILE A 76 2.50 -15.13 -18.27
N LEU A 77 3.59 -14.55 -17.77
CA LEU A 77 4.45 -15.18 -16.76
C LEU A 77 3.66 -15.42 -15.46
N GLY A 78 2.77 -14.51 -15.08
CA GLY A 78 1.88 -14.65 -13.94
C GLY A 78 0.96 -15.86 -14.06
N VAL A 79 0.37 -16.06 -15.24
CA VAL A 79 -0.42 -17.26 -15.53
C VAL A 79 0.45 -18.51 -15.42
N PHE A 80 1.63 -18.51 -16.03
CA PHE A 80 2.58 -19.63 -15.97
C PHE A 80 2.95 -20.01 -14.54
N PHE A 81 3.41 -19.06 -13.73
CA PHE A 81 3.82 -19.30 -12.35
C PHE A 81 2.65 -19.68 -11.44
N SER A 82 1.46 -19.10 -11.66
CA SER A 82 0.27 -19.48 -10.93
C SER A 82 -0.13 -20.93 -11.22
N LEU A 83 -0.10 -21.37 -12.49
CA LEU A 83 -0.36 -22.77 -12.84
C LEU A 83 0.71 -23.69 -12.24
N ALA A 84 1.98 -23.30 -12.27
CA ALA A 84 3.05 -24.08 -11.66
C ALA A 84 2.85 -24.32 -10.14
N MET A 85 2.19 -23.41 -9.41
CA MET A 85 1.87 -23.64 -7.99
C MET A 85 0.83 -24.75 -7.77
N HIS A 86 -0.03 -25.01 -8.76
CA HIS A 86 -1.15 -25.95 -8.67
C HIS A 86 -0.87 -27.32 -9.29
N PHE A 87 -0.14 -27.35 -10.40
CA PHE A 87 0.08 -28.58 -11.16
C PHE A 87 1.37 -29.30 -10.77
N GLN A 88 1.40 -30.63 -10.99
CA GLN A 88 2.52 -31.48 -10.57
C GLN A 88 3.84 -31.15 -11.28
N TRP A 89 3.80 -30.73 -12.54
CA TRP A 89 4.99 -30.32 -13.30
C TRP A 89 5.71 -29.11 -12.69
N GLY A 90 4.97 -28.24 -11.99
CA GLY A 90 5.56 -27.11 -11.28
C GLY A 90 6.44 -27.49 -10.09
N ARG A 91 6.46 -28.77 -9.67
CA ARG A 91 7.44 -29.28 -8.69
C ARG A 91 8.86 -29.31 -9.24
N VAL A 92 9.03 -29.31 -10.56
CA VAL A 92 10.35 -29.25 -11.22
C VAL A 92 10.94 -27.84 -11.10
N LEU A 93 10.08 -26.82 -10.98
CA LEU A 93 10.53 -25.44 -10.82
C LEU A 93 11.01 -25.20 -9.38
N PRO A 94 12.16 -24.55 -9.20
CA PRO A 94 12.65 -24.26 -7.87
C PRO A 94 11.74 -23.22 -7.20
N SER A 95 11.32 -23.49 -5.96
CA SER A 95 10.36 -22.66 -5.23
C SER A 95 10.80 -21.20 -5.07
N TRP A 96 12.11 -20.94 -5.05
CA TRP A 96 12.64 -19.57 -4.93
C TRP A 96 12.30 -18.71 -6.16
N LEU A 97 12.25 -19.28 -7.37
CA LEU A 97 11.87 -18.54 -8.58
C LEU A 97 10.40 -18.10 -8.52
N ILE A 98 9.52 -19.01 -8.12
CA ILE A 98 8.10 -18.74 -7.96
C ILE A 98 7.88 -17.64 -6.91
N ILE A 99 8.59 -17.75 -5.79
CA ILE A 99 8.53 -16.76 -4.71
C ILE A 99 9.04 -15.40 -5.18
N LEU A 100 10.21 -15.37 -5.85
CA LEU A 100 10.83 -14.16 -6.34
C LEU A 100 9.90 -13.45 -7.34
N PHE A 101 9.43 -14.16 -8.36
CA PHE A 101 8.51 -13.61 -9.34
C PHE A 101 7.25 -13.04 -8.69
N SER A 102 6.63 -13.78 -7.77
CA SER A 102 5.38 -13.37 -7.13
C SER A 102 5.55 -12.13 -6.25
N TRP A 103 6.69 -11.97 -5.58
CA TRP A 103 7.00 -10.74 -4.86
C TRP A 103 7.35 -9.59 -5.80
N SER A 104 8.12 -9.85 -6.86
CA SER A 104 8.49 -8.84 -7.85
C SER A 104 7.26 -8.24 -8.54
N ILE A 105 6.29 -9.06 -8.98
CA ILE A 105 5.05 -8.55 -9.58
C ILE A 105 4.23 -7.75 -8.58
N ALA A 106 4.10 -8.20 -7.32
CA ALA A 106 3.38 -7.45 -6.30
C ALA A 106 4.04 -6.09 -6.00
N ILE A 107 5.37 -6.06 -5.89
CA ILE A 107 6.13 -4.82 -5.68
C ILE A 107 5.98 -3.90 -6.89
N PHE A 108 6.08 -4.44 -8.10
CA PHE A 108 5.87 -3.68 -9.33
C PHE A 108 4.49 -3.02 -9.37
N LEU A 109 3.43 -3.78 -9.12
CA LEU A 109 2.05 -3.29 -9.12
C LEU A 109 1.76 -2.28 -8.00
N LEU A 110 2.48 -2.32 -6.87
CA LEU A 110 2.29 -1.40 -5.74
C LEU A 110 3.14 -0.13 -5.83
N LEU A 111 4.35 -0.21 -6.37
CA LEU A 111 5.30 0.91 -6.34
C LEU A 111 5.42 1.65 -7.67
N PHE A 112 5.21 0.98 -8.81
CA PHE A 112 5.49 1.53 -10.14
C PHE A 112 4.23 1.96 -10.91
N ILE A 113 3.05 1.58 -10.42
CA ILE A 113 1.75 1.89 -11.04
C ILE A 113 0.97 2.97 -10.28
N PRO A 114 0.76 2.85 -8.95
CA PRO A 114 -0.09 3.80 -8.24
C PRO A 114 0.61 5.15 -8.11
N ASP A 115 -0.16 6.22 -8.26
CA ASP A 115 0.32 7.60 -8.29
C ASP A 115 -0.19 8.38 -7.05
N PHE A 116 0.28 9.62 -6.85
CA PHE A 116 -0.16 10.50 -5.77
C PHE A 116 -1.67 10.82 -5.85
N ARG A 117 -2.31 10.61 -7.00
CA ARG A 117 -3.75 10.85 -7.21
C ARG A 117 -4.65 10.10 -6.23
N LEU A 118 -4.28 8.87 -5.84
CA LEU A 118 -5.06 8.10 -4.87
C LEU A 118 -5.00 8.74 -3.47
N ILE A 119 -3.82 9.19 -3.03
CA ILE A 119 -3.71 9.86 -1.73
C ILE A 119 -4.44 11.21 -1.76
N ALA A 120 -4.33 11.94 -2.87
CA ALA A 120 -5.04 13.19 -3.08
C ALA A 120 -6.56 12.97 -3.05
N ALA A 121 -7.09 11.97 -3.75
CA ALA A 121 -8.52 11.67 -3.74
C ALA A 121 -9.04 11.35 -2.32
N ILE A 122 -8.27 10.61 -1.52
CA ILE A 122 -8.61 10.34 -0.12
C ILE A 122 -8.61 11.64 0.70
N ALA A 123 -7.59 12.48 0.56
CA ALA A 123 -7.47 13.72 1.32
C ALA A 123 -8.57 14.73 0.94
N TYR A 124 -8.85 14.91 -0.34
CA TYR A 124 -9.88 15.82 -0.85
C TYR A 124 -11.31 15.36 -0.55
N ALA A 125 -11.54 14.06 -0.33
CA ALA A 125 -12.83 13.56 0.13
C ALA A 125 -13.23 14.16 1.51
N PHE A 126 -12.28 14.50 2.38
CA PHE A 126 -12.55 15.19 3.65
C PHE A 126 -12.94 16.67 3.46
N LEU A 127 -12.73 17.22 2.27
CA LEU A 127 -13.22 18.54 1.85
C LEU A 127 -14.52 18.41 1.03
N PHE A 128 -15.16 17.24 1.03
CA PHE A 128 -16.34 16.92 0.21
C PHE A 128 -16.12 17.10 -1.30
N LYS A 129 -14.86 16.96 -1.76
CA LYS A 129 -14.48 17.00 -3.18
C LYS A 129 -14.20 15.58 -3.66
N PHE A 130 -15.12 15.04 -4.45
CA PHE A 130 -15.02 13.68 -4.98
C PHE A 130 -14.68 13.73 -6.47
N ALA A 131 -13.41 13.45 -6.80
CA ALA A 131 -12.95 13.27 -8.16
C ALA A 131 -12.43 11.84 -8.30
N PHE A 132 -13.05 11.03 -9.17
CA PHE A 132 -12.62 9.66 -9.42
C PHE A 132 -12.53 9.43 -10.91
N THR A 133 -11.31 9.25 -11.42
CA THR A 133 -11.05 9.10 -12.86
C THR A 133 -10.78 7.64 -13.23
N TRP A 134 -10.84 7.33 -14.53
CA TRP A 134 -10.51 6.00 -15.04
C TRP A 134 -9.09 5.54 -14.64
N GLN A 135 -8.13 6.46 -14.60
CA GLN A 135 -6.76 6.20 -14.17
C GLN A 135 -6.73 5.71 -12.72
N MET A 136 -7.50 6.33 -11.83
CA MET A 136 -7.60 5.91 -10.42
C MET A 136 -8.24 4.52 -10.30
N VAL A 137 -9.28 4.23 -11.09
CA VAL A 137 -9.91 2.89 -11.14
C VAL A 137 -8.86 1.83 -11.52
N ASN A 138 -8.08 2.07 -12.57
CA ASN A 138 -7.04 1.13 -13.00
C ASN A 138 -5.96 0.92 -11.93
N GLN A 139 -5.56 1.96 -11.20
CA GLN A 139 -4.63 1.83 -10.08
C GLN A 139 -5.21 0.95 -8.96
N VAL A 140 -6.50 1.09 -8.65
CA VAL A 140 -7.19 0.19 -7.69
C VAL A 140 -7.19 -1.25 -8.18
N ILE A 141 -7.44 -1.50 -9.48
CA ILE A 141 -7.35 -2.84 -10.08
C ILE A 141 -5.95 -3.44 -9.91
N CYS A 142 -4.89 -2.63 -10.09
CA CYS A 142 -3.51 -3.05 -9.90
C CYS A 142 -3.17 -3.35 -8.44
N ILE A 143 -3.65 -2.52 -7.50
CA ILE A 143 -3.49 -2.76 -6.06
C ILE A 143 -4.19 -4.06 -5.65
N ILE A 144 -5.40 -4.32 -6.15
CA ILE A 144 -6.10 -5.60 -5.93
C ILE A 144 -5.26 -6.76 -6.46
N GLY A 145 -4.72 -6.64 -7.68
CA GLY A 145 -3.81 -7.63 -8.26
C GLY A 145 -2.59 -7.91 -7.38
N ALA A 146 -1.95 -6.86 -6.89
CA ALA A 146 -0.80 -6.98 -6.00
C ALA A 146 -1.16 -7.70 -4.70
N LEU A 147 -2.30 -7.36 -4.09
CA LEU A 147 -2.78 -8.03 -2.87
C LEU A 147 -3.05 -9.52 -3.12
N LEU A 148 -3.67 -9.87 -4.25
CA LEU A 148 -3.87 -11.27 -4.65
C LEU A 148 -2.54 -12.02 -4.79
N TRP A 149 -1.54 -11.41 -5.43
CA TRP A 149 -0.19 -11.98 -5.53
C TRP A 149 0.51 -12.11 -4.17
N ILE A 150 0.38 -11.12 -3.28
CA ILE A 150 0.91 -11.18 -1.90
C ILE A 150 0.28 -12.33 -1.13
N PHE A 151 -1.04 -12.47 -1.14
CA PHE A 151 -1.72 -13.56 -0.43
C PHE A 151 -1.36 -14.93 -1.03
N THR A 152 -1.21 -15.00 -2.35
CA THR A 152 -0.79 -16.22 -3.07
C THR A 152 0.63 -16.63 -2.69
N VAL A 153 1.59 -15.70 -2.73
CA VAL A 153 2.98 -16.01 -2.38
C VAL A 153 3.15 -16.35 -0.90
N ILE A 154 2.42 -15.67 0.00
CA ILE A 154 2.42 -16.00 1.43
C ILE A 154 1.87 -17.42 1.64
N SER A 155 0.77 -17.78 0.98
CA SER A 155 0.19 -19.11 1.04
C SER A 155 1.19 -20.17 0.53
N TYR A 156 1.83 -19.92 -0.61
CA TYR A 156 2.83 -20.81 -1.19
C TYR A 156 4.07 -20.95 -0.28
N GLN A 157 4.58 -19.85 0.27
CA GLN A 157 5.71 -19.87 1.22
C GLN A 157 5.39 -20.67 2.48
N ARG A 158 4.16 -20.58 3.02
CA ARG A 158 3.73 -21.39 4.17
C ARG A 158 3.77 -22.88 3.83
N LYS A 159 3.30 -23.25 2.63
CA LYS A 159 3.36 -24.63 2.11
C LYS A 159 4.80 -25.12 1.98
N VAL A 160 5.68 -24.35 1.35
CA VAL A 160 7.10 -24.70 1.15
C VAL A 160 7.84 -24.83 2.50
N ARG A 161 7.49 -24.03 3.50
CA ARG A 161 8.11 -24.06 4.85
C ARG A 161 7.52 -25.11 5.79
N ASN A 162 6.55 -25.91 5.35
CA ASN A 162 5.78 -26.84 6.19
C ASN A 162 5.19 -26.15 7.44
N ALA A 163 4.73 -24.91 7.29
CA ALA A 163 4.06 -24.15 8.34
C ALA A 163 2.53 -24.33 8.24
N CYS A 164 1.81 -24.02 9.32
CA CYS A 164 0.35 -24.02 9.28
C CYS A 164 -0.15 -23.07 8.17
N LEU A 165 -0.93 -23.58 7.21
CA LEU A 165 -1.39 -22.78 6.06
C LEU A 165 -2.18 -21.54 6.51
N GLY A 166 -2.95 -21.64 7.61
CA GLY A 166 -3.87 -20.59 8.06
C GLY A 166 -3.19 -19.46 8.84
N CYS A 167 -2.33 -19.80 9.81
CA CYS A 167 -1.66 -18.79 10.65
C CYS A 167 -0.16 -18.60 10.37
N GLY A 168 0.45 -19.46 9.56
CA GLY A 168 1.88 -19.44 9.23
C GLY A 168 2.83 -19.88 10.36
N ARG A 169 2.31 -20.43 11.47
CA ARG A 169 3.14 -20.88 12.60
C ARG A 169 3.75 -22.26 12.35
N LYS A 170 4.91 -22.47 12.98
CA LYS A 170 5.63 -23.75 13.07
C LYS A 170 5.71 -24.14 14.55
N GLU A 171 5.75 -25.44 14.84
CA GLU A 171 5.71 -25.96 16.22
C GLU A 171 6.75 -25.33 17.16
N ASN A 172 7.94 -24.99 16.68
CA ASN A 172 8.99 -24.31 17.47
C ASN A 172 9.36 -22.93 16.91
N GLY A 173 8.38 -22.17 16.40
CA GLY A 173 8.62 -20.85 15.82
C GLY A 173 8.91 -19.77 16.86
N ASN A 174 9.94 -18.96 16.64
CA ASN A 174 10.20 -17.77 17.45
C ASN A 174 9.07 -16.74 17.36
N VAL A 175 8.96 -15.89 18.40
CA VAL A 175 8.09 -14.70 18.38
C VAL A 175 8.39 -13.89 17.12
N PHE A 176 7.34 -13.50 16.40
CA PHE A 176 7.46 -12.75 15.17
C PHE A 176 8.22 -11.44 15.41
N VAL A 177 9.30 -11.19 14.66
CA VAL A 177 10.22 -10.06 14.89
C VAL A 177 9.48 -8.71 14.92
N LEU A 178 8.45 -8.55 14.09
CA LEU A 178 7.61 -7.34 14.07
C LEU A 178 6.79 -7.14 15.34
N VAL A 179 6.48 -8.18 16.12
CA VAL A 179 5.83 -8.03 17.43
C VAL A 179 6.82 -7.44 18.43
N ARG A 180 8.08 -7.89 18.41
CA ARG A 180 9.14 -7.37 19.31
C ARG A 180 9.42 -5.88 19.08
N TRP A 181 9.49 -5.46 17.82
CA TRP A 181 9.75 -4.07 17.45
C TRP A 181 8.48 -3.22 17.27
N GLY A 182 7.30 -3.81 17.48
CA GLY A 182 6.01 -3.18 17.16
C GLY A 182 5.84 -1.80 17.77
N LYS A 183 6.25 -1.61 19.03
CA LYS A 183 6.20 -0.30 19.72
C LYS A 183 6.98 0.78 18.97
N TRP A 184 8.23 0.49 18.62
CA TRP A 184 9.10 1.45 17.93
C TRP A 184 8.62 1.73 16.52
N ILE A 185 8.18 0.71 15.79
CA ILE A 185 7.60 0.84 14.45
C ILE A 185 6.38 1.76 14.48
N THR A 186 5.47 1.57 15.46
CA THR A 186 4.31 2.45 15.62
C THR A 186 4.71 3.88 15.98
N ILE A 187 5.69 4.08 16.87
CA ILE A 187 6.17 5.43 17.19
C ILE A 187 6.73 6.12 15.94
N THR A 188 7.50 5.42 15.12
CA THR A 188 7.97 5.95 13.83
C THR A 188 6.80 6.36 12.93
N ALA A 189 5.76 5.53 12.82
CA ALA A 189 4.57 5.84 12.02
C ALA A 189 3.77 7.06 12.56
N VAL A 190 3.86 7.35 13.85
CA VAL A 190 3.21 8.51 14.50
C VAL A 190 3.99 9.80 14.27
N VAL A 191 5.33 9.73 14.29
CA VAL A 191 6.22 10.88 14.16
C VAL A 191 6.46 11.25 12.69
N ALA A 192 6.49 10.27 11.79
CA ALA A 192 6.78 10.47 10.38
C ALA A 192 5.89 11.51 9.65
N PRO A 193 4.57 11.65 9.93
CA PRO A 193 3.76 12.69 9.30
C PRO A 193 3.97 14.11 9.85
N LEU A 194 4.69 14.29 10.96
CA LEU A 194 4.83 15.60 11.61
C LEU A 194 5.48 16.68 10.71
N PRO A 195 6.54 16.41 9.94
CA PRO A 195 7.12 17.41 9.05
C PRO A 195 6.10 17.94 8.03
N TYR A 196 5.31 17.04 7.45
CA TYR A 196 4.22 17.43 6.55
C TYR A 196 3.17 18.26 7.28
N ALA A 197 2.70 17.82 8.45
CA ALA A 197 1.71 18.56 9.24
C ALA A 197 2.18 19.98 9.61
N ILE A 198 3.44 20.13 10.02
CA ILE A 198 4.05 21.40 10.39
C ILE A 198 4.05 22.35 9.18
N THR A 199 4.47 21.89 8.01
CA THR A 199 4.45 22.70 6.79
C THR A 199 3.03 23.14 6.43
N ARG A 200 2.06 22.22 6.47
CA ARG A 200 0.66 22.58 6.16
C ARG A 200 0.10 23.60 7.16
N PHE A 201 0.34 23.45 8.46
CA PHE A 201 -0.10 24.45 9.44
C PHE A 201 0.63 25.79 9.30
N ALA A 202 1.91 25.79 8.96
CA ALA A 202 2.66 27.02 8.70
C ALA A 202 2.03 27.78 7.52
N TRP A 203 1.77 27.11 6.40
CA TRP A 203 1.12 27.71 5.23
C TRP A 203 -0.31 28.18 5.54
N ALA A 204 -1.05 27.42 6.36
CA ALA A 204 -2.38 27.81 6.82
C ALA A 204 -2.39 29.09 7.69
N LEU A 205 -1.27 29.37 8.38
CA LEU A 205 -1.06 30.58 9.19
C LEU A 205 -0.46 31.74 8.40
N GLY A 206 -0.21 31.57 7.10
CA GLY A 206 0.46 32.58 6.28
C GLY A 206 1.98 32.62 6.43
N ILE A 207 2.59 31.60 7.04
CA ILE A 207 4.04 31.49 7.22
C ILE A 207 4.61 30.74 6.00
N PRO A 208 5.49 31.34 5.18
CA PRO A 208 6.05 30.76 3.96
C PRO A 208 7.16 29.73 4.27
N LEU A 209 6.84 28.68 5.03
CA LEU A 209 7.84 27.70 5.45
C LEU A 209 8.35 26.88 4.24
N GLY A 210 9.60 27.10 3.84
CA GLY A 210 10.28 26.38 2.76
C GLY A 210 9.82 26.75 1.34
N VAL A 211 9.12 27.88 1.18
CA VAL A 211 8.67 28.46 -0.09
C VAL A 211 8.83 29.98 -0.05
N ASP A 212 8.78 30.64 -1.20
CA ASP A 212 8.80 32.11 -1.27
C ASP A 212 7.43 32.72 -0.92
N ASP A 213 7.41 33.96 -0.39
CA ASP A 213 6.17 34.68 -0.05
C ASP A 213 5.20 34.77 -1.24
N LYS A 214 5.74 35.00 -2.44
CA LYS A 214 4.98 35.10 -3.68
C LYS A 214 4.23 33.81 -4.00
N PHE A 215 4.85 32.65 -3.74
CA PHE A 215 4.22 31.35 -3.96
C PHE A 215 3.01 31.17 -3.05
N LEU A 216 3.11 31.57 -1.79
CA LEU A 216 2.02 31.47 -0.83
C LEU A 216 0.87 32.42 -1.21
N GLU A 217 1.18 33.67 -1.56
CA GLU A 217 0.18 34.63 -2.05
C GLU A 217 -0.53 34.14 -3.32
N GLU A 218 0.24 33.61 -4.28
CA GLU A 218 -0.30 33.07 -5.53
C GLU A 218 -1.19 31.84 -5.27
N SER A 219 -0.80 30.94 -4.37
CA SER A 219 -1.59 29.76 -4.01
C SER A 219 -2.99 30.12 -3.47
N VAL A 220 -3.07 31.18 -2.66
CA VAL A 220 -4.33 31.69 -2.09
C VAL A 220 -5.15 32.44 -3.15
N ARG A 221 -4.50 33.19 -4.05
CA ARG A 221 -5.17 33.87 -5.16
C ARG A 221 -5.79 32.90 -6.16
N ILE A 222 -5.08 31.84 -6.53
CA ILE A 222 -5.55 30.81 -7.48
C ILE A 222 -6.65 29.96 -6.83
N ASN A 223 -6.46 29.58 -5.56
CA ASN A 223 -7.39 28.73 -4.84
C ASN A 223 -7.86 29.43 -3.56
N PRO A 224 -9.05 30.08 -3.57
CA PRO A 224 -9.61 30.72 -2.37
C PRO A 224 -9.79 29.75 -1.19
N SER A 225 -9.87 28.43 -1.45
CA SER A 225 -9.94 27.39 -0.42
C SER A 225 -8.57 26.84 0.01
N ALA A 226 -7.45 27.45 -0.41
CA ALA A 226 -6.10 26.97 -0.09
C ALA A 226 -5.90 26.88 1.43
N THR A 227 -6.18 27.95 2.18
CA THR A 227 -6.04 27.98 3.65
C THR A 227 -6.82 26.86 4.34
N LEU A 228 -8.06 26.60 3.92
CA LEU A 228 -8.86 25.50 4.46
C LEU A 228 -8.25 24.13 4.13
N THR A 229 -7.70 23.98 2.92
CA THR A 229 -7.05 22.74 2.46
C THR A 229 -5.79 22.46 3.27
N GLU A 230 -5.01 23.49 3.58
CA GLU A 230 -3.84 23.40 4.45
C GLU A 230 -4.23 22.95 5.87
N TRP A 231 -5.24 23.59 6.49
CA TRP A 231 -5.77 23.19 7.80
C TRP A 231 -6.25 21.73 7.84
N VAL A 232 -7.03 21.31 6.84
CA VAL A 232 -7.57 19.95 6.80
C VAL A 232 -6.45 18.93 6.60
N PHE A 233 -5.51 19.17 5.70
CA PHE A 233 -4.43 18.20 5.43
C PHE A 233 -3.46 18.08 6.62
N GLY A 234 -3.14 19.20 7.29
CA GLY A 234 -2.40 19.18 8.56
C GLY A 234 -3.17 18.45 9.65
N GLY A 235 -4.47 18.73 9.78
CA GLY A 235 -5.37 18.06 10.73
C GLY A 235 -5.45 16.55 10.53
N LEU A 236 -5.55 16.08 9.28
CA LEU A 236 -5.56 14.66 8.93
C LEU A 236 -4.29 13.94 9.39
N CYS A 237 -3.14 14.62 9.33
CA CYS A 237 -1.88 14.06 9.80
C CYS A 237 -1.86 13.90 11.33
N ILE A 238 -2.34 14.90 12.07
CA ILE A 238 -2.44 14.83 13.54
C ILE A 238 -3.45 13.76 13.98
N VAL A 239 -4.64 13.77 13.40
CA VAL A 239 -5.68 12.77 13.70
C VAL A 239 -5.21 11.37 13.29
N GLY A 240 -4.61 11.21 12.12
CA GLY A 240 -4.02 9.96 11.66
C GLY A 240 -2.89 9.46 12.57
N GLY A 241 -2.02 10.35 13.05
CA GLY A 241 -0.99 10.03 14.03
C GLY A 241 -1.58 9.58 15.37
N LEU A 242 -2.60 10.28 15.87
CA LEU A 242 -3.34 9.87 17.06
C LEU A 242 -3.99 8.49 16.86
N LEU A 243 -4.67 8.25 15.74
CA LEU A 243 -5.26 6.95 15.38
C LEU A 243 -4.19 5.84 15.34
N THR A 244 -3.00 6.15 14.83
CA THR A 244 -1.86 5.22 14.75
C THR A 244 -1.33 4.87 16.14
N LEU A 245 -1.31 5.81 17.11
CA LEU A 245 -1.00 5.49 18.51
C LEU A 245 -1.95 4.43 19.09
N GLY A 246 -3.18 4.35 18.58
CA GLY A 246 -4.16 3.32 18.95
C GLY A 246 -3.64 1.90 18.72
N LEU A 247 -2.73 1.69 17.76
CA LEU A 247 -2.13 0.38 17.50
C LEU A 247 -1.26 -0.13 18.65
N ILE A 248 -0.86 0.71 19.60
CA ILE A 248 -0.09 0.32 20.79
C ILE A 248 -0.78 0.67 22.11
N GLN A 249 -1.90 1.39 22.07
CA GLN A 249 -2.62 1.86 23.26
C GLN A 249 -3.89 1.06 23.53
N LYS A 250 -4.32 1.04 24.80
CA LYS A 250 -5.51 0.29 25.24
C LYS A 250 -6.80 0.69 24.50
N TRP A 251 -6.92 1.96 24.12
CA TRP A 251 -8.12 2.46 23.44
C TRP A 251 -8.27 1.97 22.00
N GLY A 252 -7.18 1.52 21.36
CA GLY A 252 -7.26 0.82 20.08
C GLY A 252 -7.58 -0.67 20.22
N GLU A 253 -7.68 -1.20 21.45
CA GLU A 253 -8.11 -2.57 21.73
C GLU A 253 -9.53 -2.62 22.30
N PHE A 254 -9.89 -1.61 23.10
CA PHE A 254 -11.19 -1.44 23.72
C PHE A 254 -11.69 -0.02 23.50
N ILE A 255 -12.94 0.10 23.04
CA ILE A 255 -13.56 1.40 22.86
C ILE A 255 -13.68 2.08 24.23
N PRO A 256 -13.23 3.34 24.38
CA PRO A 256 -13.30 4.04 25.66
C PRO A 256 -14.72 4.04 26.24
N LYS A 257 -14.85 3.87 27.56
CA LYS A 257 -16.16 3.73 28.24
C LYS A 257 -17.07 4.94 28.07
N TRP A 258 -16.52 6.11 27.76
CA TRP A 258 -17.26 7.36 27.56
C TRP A 258 -17.91 7.46 26.16
N VAL A 259 -17.56 6.58 25.22
CA VAL A 259 -18.19 6.56 23.88
C VAL A 259 -19.60 5.96 23.99
N PRO A 260 -20.66 6.71 23.64
CA PRO A 260 -22.03 6.21 23.69
C PRO A 260 -22.21 4.92 22.87
N LEU A 261 -23.01 3.97 23.36
CA LEU A 261 -23.42 2.71 22.70
C LEU A 261 -22.32 1.64 22.47
N LEU A 262 -21.06 2.03 22.43
CA LEU A 262 -19.92 1.18 22.07
C LEU A 262 -18.86 1.04 23.17
N GLY A 263 -18.91 1.88 24.20
CA GLY A 263 -17.95 1.88 25.29
C GLY A 263 -17.74 0.51 25.94
N GLY A 264 -16.48 0.13 26.14
CA GLY A 264 -16.07 -1.14 26.76
C GLY A 264 -16.03 -2.34 25.81
N LYS A 265 -16.55 -2.24 24.58
CA LYS A 265 -16.47 -3.33 23.60
C LYS A 265 -15.06 -3.47 23.02
N LYS A 266 -14.69 -4.71 22.71
CA LYS A 266 -13.44 -5.00 21.99
C LYS A 266 -13.54 -4.47 20.56
N VAL A 267 -12.55 -3.70 20.13
CA VAL A 267 -12.43 -3.25 18.74
C VAL A 267 -12.10 -4.48 17.87
N PRO A 268 -12.87 -4.77 16.80
CA PRO A 268 -12.52 -5.79 15.83
C PRO A 268 -11.15 -5.50 15.20
N ILE A 269 -10.26 -6.51 15.14
CA ILE A 269 -8.88 -6.31 14.66
C ILE A 269 -8.85 -5.67 13.26
N LEU A 270 -9.75 -6.12 12.38
CA LEU A 270 -9.81 -5.64 10.99
C LEU A 270 -10.26 -4.18 10.86
N PHE A 271 -10.96 -3.61 11.84
CA PHE A 271 -11.35 -2.19 11.80
C PHE A 271 -10.15 -1.25 11.94
N ALA A 272 -9.08 -1.68 12.61
CA ALA A 272 -7.82 -0.93 12.63
C ALA A 272 -6.92 -1.30 11.44
N VAL A 273 -6.83 -2.60 11.13
CA VAL A 273 -5.87 -3.09 10.13
C VAL A 273 -6.24 -2.68 8.71
N ILE A 274 -7.52 -2.76 8.30
CA ILE A 274 -7.93 -2.45 6.93
C ILE A 274 -7.67 -0.97 6.58
N PRO A 275 -8.15 0.03 7.36
CA PRO A 275 -7.88 1.43 7.04
C PRO A 275 -6.40 1.77 7.09
N ALA A 276 -5.66 1.26 8.10
CA ALA A 276 -4.23 1.49 8.21
C ALA A 276 -3.47 0.89 7.01
N SER A 277 -3.88 -0.27 6.51
CA SER A 277 -3.24 -0.91 5.35
C SER A 277 -3.54 -0.16 4.05
N ILE A 278 -4.77 0.34 3.86
CA ILE A 278 -5.14 1.15 2.70
C ILE A 278 -4.29 2.42 2.65
N VAL A 279 -4.25 3.17 3.77
CA VAL A 279 -3.43 4.39 3.87
C VAL A 279 -1.96 4.06 3.69
N ALA A 280 -1.46 3.00 4.31
CA ALA A 280 -0.06 2.57 4.17
C ALA A 280 0.31 2.29 2.71
N ILE A 281 -0.53 1.57 1.96
CA ILE A 281 -0.27 1.24 0.54
C ILE A 281 -0.19 2.52 -0.29
N VAL A 282 -1.23 3.36 -0.22
CA VAL A 282 -1.37 4.56 -1.05
C VAL A 282 -0.28 5.60 -0.71
N LEU A 283 0.09 5.69 0.56
CA LEU A 283 1.14 6.59 1.02
C LEU A 283 2.54 6.06 0.67
N THR A 284 2.78 4.75 0.76
CA THR A 284 4.05 4.13 0.36
C THR A 284 4.29 4.31 -1.13
N SER A 285 3.27 4.10 -1.97
CA SER A 285 3.39 4.28 -3.42
C SER A 285 3.66 5.75 -3.78
N ALA A 286 2.91 6.69 -3.21
CA ALA A 286 3.14 8.11 -3.43
C ALA A 286 4.52 8.55 -2.93
N GLY A 287 4.90 8.16 -1.72
CA GLY A 287 6.21 8.47 -1.15
C GLY A 287 7.37 7.88 -1.95
N PHE A 288 7.20 6.69 -2.53
CA PHE A 288 8.20 6.09 -3.42
C PHE A 288 8.45 6.96 -4.65
N ILE A 289 7.40 7.45 -5.31
CA ILE A 289 7.50 8.35 -6.46
C ILE A 289 8.21 9.65 -6.07
N PHE A 290 7.81 10.30 -4.99
CA PHE A 290 8.47 11.52 -4.52
C PHE A 290 9.95 11.31 -4.18
N THR A 291 10.27 10.19 -3.53
CA THR A 291 11.66 9.85 -3.16
C THR A 291 12.52 9.59 -4.39
N VAL A 292 12.03 8.77 -5.33
CA VAL A 292 12.76 8.45 -6.56
C VAL A 292 12.91 9.69 -7.44
N GLY A 293 11.84 10.48 -7.60
CA GLY A 293 11.88 11.73 -8.36
C GLY A 293 12.86 12.74 -7.77
N PHE A 294 12.87 12.91 -6.45
CA PHE A 294 13.83 13.76 -5.75
C PHE A 294 15.27 13.28 -5.93
N LEU A 295 15.53 11.96 -5.82
CA LEU A 295 16.85 11.41 -6.06
C LEU A 295 17.31 11.58 -7.51
N ALA A 296 16.42 11.39 -8.48
CA ALA A 296 16.72 11.56 -9.90
C ALA A 296 17.14 13.01 -10.22
N VAL A 297 16.43 13.99 -9.64
CA VAL A 297 16.79 15.42 -9.75
C VAL A 297 18.10 15.72 -9.03
N SER A 298 18.26 15.23 -7.78
CA SER A 298 19.45 15.50 -6.95
C SER A 298 20.74 14.91 -7.56
N LEU A 299 20.64 13.78 -8.25
CA LEU A 299 21.74 13.13 -8.95
C LEU A 299 21.94 13.66 -10.38
N GLN A 300 21.24 14.72 -10.78
CA GLN A 300 21.32 15.34 -12.12
C GLN A 300 21.00 14.35 -13.27
N MET A 301 20.26 13.28 -12.98
CA MET A 301 19.82 12.30 -13.98
C MET A 301 18.69 12.86 -14.86
N VAL A 302 17.94 13.82 -14.32
CA VAL A 302 16.86 14.54 -15.01
C VAL A 302 16.94 16.02 -14.63
N HIS A 303 16.72 16.91 -15.59
CA HIS A 303 16.65 18.34 -15.34
C HIS A 303 15.35 18.69 -14.61
N ALA A 304 15.44 19.53 -13.58
CA ALA A 304 14.28 20.11 -12.90
C ALA A 304 13.63 21.17 -13.80
N GLU A 305 12.98 20.76 -14.89
CA GLU A 305 12.20 21.67 -15.71
C GLU A 305 10.98 22.16 -14.91
N GLY A 306 10.96 23.45 -14.58
CA GLY A 306 9.80 24.11 -13.95
C GLY A 306 9.71 24.02 -12.41
N ILE A 307 10.68 23.42 -11.72
CA ILE A 307 10.72 23.41 -10.25
C ILE A 307 11.91 24.24 -9.78
N VAL A 308 11.61 25.37 -9.14
CA VAL A 308 12.66 26.21 -8.56
C VAL A 308 13.26 25.47 -7.38
N ILE A 309 14.58 25.26 -7.39
CA ILE A 309 15.30 24.50 -6.36
C ILE A 309 15.06 25.09 -4.95
N SER A 310 14.82 26.41 -4.86
CA SER A 310 14.49 27.12 -3.61
C SER A 310 13.17 26.68 -2.98
N GLU A 311 12.20 26.18 -3.75
CA GLU A 311 10.86 25.81 -3.27
C GLU A 311 10.74 24.31 -2.92
N ILE A 312 11.74 23.50 -3.29
CA ILE A 312 11.78 22.05 -3.04
C ILE A 312 11.69 21.74 -1.54
N GLY A 313 12.28 22.60 -0.70
CA GLY A 313 12.34 22.41 0.75
C GLY A 313 10.97 22.36 1.42
N GLY A 314 10.04 23.23 1.02
CA GLY A 314 8.67 23.28 1.55
C GLY A 314 7.67 22.42 0.79
N THR A 315 7.84 22.27 -0.52
CA THR A 315 6.89 21.52 -1.37
C THR A 315 7.13 20.01 -1.33
N ILE A 316 8.32 19.56 -1.68
CA ILE A 316 8.68 18.12 -1.81
C ILE A 316 9.31 17.59 -0.53
N GLY A 317 10.09 18.41 0.18
CA GLY A 317 10.84 18.02 1.37
C GLY A 317 10.01 17.25 2.40
N PRO A 318 8.83 17.75 2.82
CA PRO A 318 7.98 17.02 3.77
C PRO A 318 7.40 15.74 3.18
N MET A 319 7.18 15.65 1.87
CA MET A 319 6.68 14.45 1.19
C MET A 319 7.69 13.30 1.15
N LEU A 320 8.99 13.58 1.29
CA LEU A 320 10.02 12.52 1.41
C LEU A 320 9.81 11.63 2.63
N THR A 321 9.10 12.11 3.64
CA THR A 321 8.73 11.31 4.82
C THR A 321 7.58 10.35 4.57
N TRP A 322 6.87 10.45 3.45
CA TRP A 322 5.71 9.60 3.14
C TRP A 322 6.10 8.14 2.93
N LEU A 323 7.25 7.88 2.31
CA LEU A 323 7.73 6.51 2.12
C LEU A 323 8.01 5.81 3.47
N PRO A 324 8.86 6.35 4.37
CA PRO A 324 9.05 5.74 5.68
C PRO A 324 7.77 5.74 6.54
N TRP A 325 6.91 6.75 6.41
CA TRP A 325 5.61 6.78 7.09
C TRP A 325 4.70 5.63 6.67
N GLY A 326 4.49 5.43 5.37
CA GLY A 326 3.66 4.37 4.82
C GLY A 326 4.18 2.97 5.17
N LEU A 327 5.48 2.75 5.05
CA LEU A 327 6.12 1.49 5.44
C LEU A 327 5.96 1.22 6.94
N ALA A 328 6.24 2.21 7.79
CA ALA A 328 6.09 2.07 9.24
C ALA A 328 4.63 1.80 9.63
N LEU A 329 3.66 2.47 9.01
CA LEU A 329 2.23 2.25 9.25
C LEU A 329 1.79 0.84 8.85
N GLY A 330 2.22 0.35 7.68
CA GLY A 330 1.93 -1.01 7.22
C GLY A 330 2.51 -2.06 8.16
N LEU A 331 3.78 -1.88 8.57
CA LEU A 331 4.43 -2.76 9.54
C LEU A 331 3.78 -2.70 10.92
N ALA A 332 3.32 -1.53 11.37
CA ALA A 332 2.58 -1.36 12.60
C ALA A 332 1.21 -2.07 12.55
N ALA A 333 0.49 -1.99 11.43
CA ALA A 333 -0.77 -2.70 11.22
C ALA A 333 -0.58 -4.22 11.24
N ILE A 334 0.49 -4.72 10.61
CA ILE A 334 0.89 -6.12 10.68
C ILE A 334 1.21 -6.50 12.13
N SER A 335 2.07 -5.75 12.82
CA SER A 335 2.41 -6.03 14.22
C SER A 335 1.17 -6.06 15.12
N TYR A 336 0.24 -5.11 14.96
CA TYR A 336 -1.04 -5.07 15.67
C TYR A 336 -1.89 -6.32 15.39
N TYR A 337 -2.01 -6.74 14.13
CA TYR A 337 -2.73 -7.96 13.76
C TYR A 337 -2.12 -9.21 14.43
N TYR A 338 -0.81 -9.36 14.36
CA TYR A 338 -0.11 -10.49 14.96
C TYR A 338 -0.13 -10.46 16.48
N ARG A 339 -0.11 -9.28 17.13
CA ARG A 339 -0.24 -9.19 18.60
C ARG A 339 -1.64 -9.56 19.08
N ARG A 340 -2.68 -9.26 18.29
CA ARG A 340 -4.09 -9.42 18.71
C ARG A 340 -4.77 -10.70 18.22
N ARG A 341 -4.18 -11.44 17.29
CA ARG A 341 -4.79 -12.68 16.80
C ARG A 341 -4.86 -13.72 17.92
N SER A 342 -6.01 -14.38 18.04
CA SER A 342 -6.23 -15.42 19.04
C SER A 342 -5.59 -16.75 18.64
N ARG A 343 -5.72 -17.75 19.51
CA ARG A 343 -5.43 -19.17 19.22
C ARG A 343 -5.83 -19.55 17.80
N CYS A 344 -4.89 -20.10 17.04
CA CYS A 344 -5.21 -20.55 15.70
C CYS A 344 -6.22 -21.70 15.79
N ARG A 345 -7.36 -21.58 15.09
CA ARG A 345 -8.40 -22.62 15.08
C ARG A 345 -7.93 -23.95 14.46
N TYR A 346 -6.82 -23.94 13.71
CA TYR A 346 -6.29 -25.09 12.98
C TYR A 346 -5.17 -25.79 13.74
N CYS A 347 -4.02 -25.14 13.94
CA CYS A 347 -2.91 -25.74 14.68
C CYS A 347 -3.08 -25.67 16.21
N LYS A 348 -4.14 -25.02 16.72
CA LYS A 348 -4.42 -24.86 18.16
C LYS A 348 -3.26 -24.29 18.96
N GLN A 349 -2.36 -23.53 18.35
CA GLN A 349 -1.28 -22.83 19.04
C GLN A 349 -1.71 -21.40 19.39
N ASP A 350 -1.20 -20.88 20.51
CA ASP A 350 -1.29 -19.47 20.92
C ASP A 350 -0.02 -18.70 20.55
N GLU A 351 -0.12 -17.36 20.45
CA GLU A 351 1.10 -16.55 20.25
C GLU A 351 1.99 -16.83 21.46
N TYR A 352 3.27 -17.12 21.24
CA TYR A 352 4.25 -17.13 22.33
C TYR A 352 4.30 -15.68 22.85
N ILE A 353 3.54 -15.37 23.90
CA ILE A 353 3.56 -14.06 24.56
C ILE A 353 4.79 -14.00 25.47
#